data_AF-A0AA35LF11-F1
#
_entry.id   AF-A0AA35LF11-F1
#
_cell.length_a   1.000
_cell.length_b   1.000
_cell.length_c   1.000
_cell.angle_alpha   90.00
_cell.angle_beta   90.00
_cell.angle_gamma   90.00
#
_symmetry.space_group_name_H-M   'P 1'
#
loop_
_entity.id
_entity.type
_entity.pdbx_description
1 polymer ?
#
loop_
_entity_poly.entity_id
_entity_poly.type
_entity_poly.pdbx_seq_one_letter_code
_entity_poly.pdbx_strand_id
1 'polypeptide(L)'
;MQLFSRLFLTLVILCACSILYILICPYFCVSLCWLGCHHPEEQEGVLPAGPGAAQFEGYISVPDGKPLARVPCRQCAVVSSSGQMLGSRSGKEIDEKECVLRMNQAPTQGYEEDVGGRSTIRVVSHTSIPLLLRNQSYFFKQSRDTIYVIWGPTRLMSREKVGLVYRTLLKVKEMYPSLHLYTLTDQMMVHCDELFLLETGKNRMKSGSFLSTGWFTMVLAMELCEQIFVFGMVSENYCRDRSQPTVPYHYFEKGKLDECKMYLAHERAPHGGHRFITEKAVFSRWAKKRNIVFTHPSWPDG
;
A
#
# COMPACT_ATOMS: atom_id res chain seq x y z
N MET A 1 -30.11 1.66 -76.68
CA MET A 1 -30.90 2.18 -75.55
C MET A 1 -31.02 1.20 -74.37
N GLN A 2 -31.25 -0.11 -74.59
CA GLN A 2 -31.43 -1.07 -73.49
C GLN A 2 -30.16 -1.36 -72.66
N LEU A 3 -28.97 -1.35 -73.26
CA LEU A 3 -27.71 -1.62 -72.54
C LEU A 3 -27.35 -0.50 -71.55
N PHE A 4 -27.52 0.76 -71.97
CA PHE A 4 -27.30 1.94 -71.11
C PHE A 4 -28.27 2.00 -69.92
N SER A 5 -29.54 1.64 -70.13
CA SER A 5 -30.54 1.59 -69.05
C SER A 5 -30.20 0.50 -68.02
N ARG A 6 -29.71 -0.66 -68.45
CA ARG A 6 -29.25 -1.72 -67.54
C ARG A 6 -28.01 -1.29 -66.78
N LEU A 7 -27.02 -0.70 -67.43
CA LEU A 7 -25.80 -0.22 -66.79
C LEU A 7 -26.09 0.86 -65.74
N PHE A 8 -26.98 1.81 -66.08
CA PHE A 8 -27.42 2.87 -65.18
C PHE A 8 -28.13 2.31 -63.95
N LEU A 9 -29.05 1.36 -64.15
CA LEU A 9 -29.76 0.71 -63.04
C LEU A 9 -28.79 -0.08 -62.13
N THR A 10 -27.81 -0.79 -62.71
CA THR A 10 -26.80 -1.51 -61.92
C THR A 10 -25.93 -0.55 -61.11
N LEU A 11 -25.52 0.59 -61.69
CA LEU A 11 -24.76 1.63 -60.99
C LEU A 11 -25.56 2.25 -59.84
N VAL A 12 -26.85 2.52 -60.04
CA VAL A 12 -27.74 3.06 -58.99
C VAL A 12 -27.90 2.06 -57.84
N ILE A 13 -28.06 0.77 -58.14
CA ILE A 13 -28.18 -0.28 -57.13
C ILE A 13 -26.86 -0.42 -56.34
N LEU A 14 -25.72 -0.43 -57.02
CA LEU A 14 -24.41 -0.52 -56.36
C LEU A 14 -24.13 0.67 -55.44
N CYS A 15 -24.48 1.89 -55.85
CA CYS A 15 -24.39 3.09 -55.01
C CYS A 15 -25.34 3.01 -53.79
N ALA A 16 -26.58 2.54 -53.99
CA ALA A 16 -27.53 2.41 -52.89
C ALA A 16 -27.07 1.36 -51.85
N CYS A 17 -26.55 0.22 -52.30
CA CYS A 17 -26.04 -0.83 -51.42
C CYS A 17 -24.79 -0.39 -50.65
N SER A 18 -23.90 0.40 -51.27
CA SER A 18 -22.69 0.91 -50.60
C SER A 18 -23.01 1.99 -49.56
N ILE A 19 -23.97 2.88 -49.83
CA ILE A 19 -24.46 3.85 -48.81
C ILE A 19 -25.13 3.12 -47.65
N LEU A 20 -25.98 2.13 -47.94
CA LEU A 20 -26.64 1.33 -46.90
C LEU A 20 -25.62 0.55 -46.05
N TYR A 21 -24.57 0.01 -46.66
CA TYR A 21 -23.48 -0.64 -45.95
C TYR A 21 -22.75 0.32 -45.00
N ILE A 22 -22.43 1.54 -45.45
CA ILE A 22 -21.77 2.57 -44.61
C ILE A 22 -22.65 2.98 -43.43
N LEU A 23 -23.98 3.10 -43.63
CA LEU A 23 -24.90 3.48 -42.56
C LEU A 23 -25.14 2.38 -41.52
N ILE A 24 -25.11 1.11 -41.94
CA ILE A 24 -25.43 -0.04 -41.07
C ILE A 24 -24.17 -0.64 -40.42
N CYS A 25 -23.00 -0.50 -41.03
CA CYS A 25 -21.71 -1.01 -40.54
C CYS A 25 -21.38 -0.64 -39.06
N PRO A 26 -21.65 0.58 -38.56
CA PRO A 26 -21.38 0.95 -37.17
C PRO A 26 -22.25 0.20 -36.14
N TYR A 27 -23.40 -0.34 -36.55
CA TYR A 27 -24.42 -0.90 -35.65
C TYR A 27 -24.34 -2.42 -35.50
N PHE A 28 -23.80 -3.15 -36.48
CA PHE A 28 -23.88 -4.62 -36.53
C PHE A 28 -22.53 -5.34 -36.45
N CYS A 29 -21.40 -4.62 -36.47
CA CYS A 29 -20.02 -5.10 -36.29
C CYS A 29 -19.75 -6.51 -36.89
N VAL A 30 -20.05 -6.66 -38.18
CA VAL A 30 -19.82 -7.89 -38.96
C VAL A 30 -18.35 -7.97 -39.38
N SER A 31 -17.80 -9.18 -39.53
CA SER A 31 -16.38 -9.48 -39.79
C SER A 31 -15.72 -8.84 -41.03
N LEU A 32 -16.46 -8.08 -41.84
CA LEU A 32 -15.97 -7.37 -43.02
C LEU A 32 -15.91 -5.83 -42.86
N CYS A 33 -16.26 -5.27 -41.70
CA CYS A 33 -16.07 -3.84 -41.41
C CYS A 33 -14.62 -3.56 -40.98
N TRP A 34 -13.74 -3.33 -41.96
CA TRP A 34 -12.39 -2.85 -41.71
C TRP A 34 -12.43 -1.32 -41.55
N LEU A 35 -12.04 -0.83 -40.37
CA LEU A 35 -12.11 0.55 -39.86
C LEU A 35 -13.47 0.98 -39.28
N GLY A 36 -13.63 0.77 -37.97
CA GLY A 36 -14.51 1.60 -37.14
C GLY A 36 -15.77 0.90 -36.60
N CYS A 37 -15.60 -0.13 -35.76
CA CYS A 37 -16.64 -0.44 -34.77
C CYS A 37 -16.44 0.49 -33.57
N HIS A 38 -17.46 1.27 -33.22
CA HIS A 38 -17.55 1.83 -31.88
C HIS A 38 -17.88 0.68 -30.94
N HIS A 39 -16.88 0.19 -30.21
CA HIS A 39 -17.17 -0.54 -28.99
C HIS A 39 -17.94 0.41 -28.07
N PRO A 40 -19.11 0.02 -27.53
CA PRO A 40 -19.63 0.69 -26.36
C PRO A 40 -18.48 0.68 -25.35
N GLU A 41 -18.14 1.84 -24.78
CA GLU A 41 -17.33 1.86 -23.57
C GLU A 41 -18.00 0.88 -22.61
N GLU A 42 -17.35 -0.26 -22.37
CA GLU A 42 -17.49 -0.93 -21.10
C GLU A 42 -17.02 0.10 -20.08
N GLN A 43 -17.96 0.91 -19.60
CA GLN A 43 -17.97 1.26 -18.21
C GLN A 43 -17.83 -0.08 -17.50
N GLU A 44 -16.60 -0.42 -17.10
CA GLU A 44 -16.37 -1.21 -15.90
C GLU A 44 -17.10 -0.45 -14.79
N GLY A 45 -18.41 -0.72 -14.71
CA GLY A 45 -19.25 -0.35 -13.61
C GLY A 45 -18.52 -0.86 -12.40
N VAL A 46 -18.19 0.08 -11.52
CA VAL A 46 -17.75 -0.18 -10.17
C VAL A 46 -18.58 -1.35 -9.66
N LEU A 47 -17.98 -2.54 -9.59
CA LEU A 47 -18.60 -3.64 -8.87
C LEU A 47 -18.90 -3.06 -7.49
N PRO A 48 -20.18 -3.01 -7.07
CA PRO A 48 -20.49 -2.49 -5.76
C PRO A 48 -19.61 -3.23 -4.77
N ALA A 49 -18.93 -2.48 -3.90
CA ALA A 49 -18.28 -3.01 -2.73
C ALA A 49 -19.21 -4.09 -2.15
N GLY A 50 -18.80 -5.35 -2.18
CA GLY A 50 -19.65 -6.46 -1.74
C GLY A 50 -20.20 -6.17 -0.35
N PRO A 51 -21.38 -6.71 0.02
CA PRO A 51 -22.01 -6.41 1.30
C PRO A 51 -20.98 -6.56 2.44
N GLY A 52 -20.64 -5.44 3.10
CA GLY A 52 -19.64 -5.37 4.18
C GLY A 52 -18.31 -4.67 3.86
N ALA A 53 -18.05 -4.25 2.62
CA ALA A 53 -16.81 -3.52 2.29
C ALA A 53 -16.90 -2.03 2.65
N ALA A 54 -15.95 -1.56 3.47
CA ALA A 54 -15.78 -0.16 3.85
C ALA A 54 -14.87 0.57 2.87
N GLN A 55 -15.06 1.88 2.71
CA GLN A 55 -14.20 2.77 1.93
C GLN A 55 -13.22 3.49 2.85
N PHE A 56 -11.94 3.43 2.52
CA PHE A 56 -10.84 4.07 3.24
C PHE A 56 -10.32 5.25 2.42
N GLU A 57 -10.96 6.40 2.58
CA GLU A 57 -10.74 7.63 1.77
C GLU A 57 -9.28 8.16 1.81
N GLY A 58 -8.53 7.83 2.86
CA GLY A 58 -7.13 8.22 3.00
C GLY A 58 -6.17 7.54 2.03
N TYR A 59 -6.62 6.53 1.28
CA TYR A 59 -5.78 5.67 0.45
C TYR A 59 -6.39 5.52 -0.94
N ILE A 60 -5.71 6.04 -1.97
CA ILE A 60 -6.23 6.10 -3.33
C ILE A 60 -5.42 5.24 -4.29
N SER A 61 -6.09 4.57 -5.22
CA SER A 61 -5.46 3.66 -6.19
C SER A 61 -4.60 4.40 -7.21
N VAL A 62 -3.58 3.71 -7.73
CA VAL A 62 -2.77 4.17 -8.87
C VAL A 62 -3.18 3.38 -10.13
N PRO A 63 -3.55 4.02 -11.25
CA PRO A 63 -3.62 5.47 -11.48
C PRO A 63 -4.97 6.13 -11.16
N ASP A 64 -6.01 5.33 -10.92
CA ASP A 64 -7.41 5.77 -11.02
C ASP A 64 -7.83 6.75 -9.92
N GLY A 65 -7.12 6.78 -8.79
CA GLY A 65 -7.44 7.63 -7.66
C GLY A 65 -8.69 7.19 -6.89
N LYS A 66 -9.15 5.94 -7.07
CA LYS A 66 -10.32 5.40 -6.37
C LYS A 66 -9.94 5.05 -4.92
N PRO A 67 -10.77 5.35 -3.92
CA PRO A 67 -10.52 4.95 -2.54
C PRO A 67 -10.31 3.44 -2.40
N LEU A 68 -9.47 3.04 -1.46
CA LEU A 68 -9.33 1.64 -1.08
C LEU A 68 -10.68 1.17 -0.53
N ALA A 69 -11.28 0.17 -1.18
CA ALA A 69 -12.53 -0.44 -0.73
C ALA A 69 -12.26 -1.90 -0.35
N ARG A 70 -12.51 -2.26 0.90
CA ARG A 70 -12.36 -3.64 1.38
C ARG A 70 -13.17 -3.91 2.64
N VAL A 71 -13.45 -5.18 2.90
CA VAL A 71 -13.99 -5.61 4.19
C VAL A 71 -12.92 -5.40 5.28
N PRO A 72 -13.25 -4.74 6.40
CA PRO A 72 -12.38 -4.68 7.58
C PRO A 72 -12.02 -6.08 8.07
N CYS A 73 -10.81 -6.24 8.60
CA CYS A 73 -10.34 -7.53 9.11
C CYS A 73 -10.68 -7.67 10.59
N ARG A 74 -11.06 -8.86 11.03
CA ARG A 74 -11.32 -9.12 12.45
C ARG A 74 -10.03 -9.11 13.26
N GLN A 75 -9.02 -9.80 12.76
CA GLN A 75 -7.72 -9.89 13.41
C GLN A 75 -6.60 -9.56 12.43
N CYS A 76 -5.77 -8.60 12.82
CA CYS A 76 -4.60 -8.20 12.07
C CYS A 76 -3.31 -8.53 12.82
N ALA A 77 -2.30 -9.03 12.11
CA ALA A 77 -0.91 -9.01 12.56
C ALA A 77 -0.20 -7.79 11.96
N VAL A 78 0.33 -6.90 12.80
CA VAL A 78 1.27 -5.85 12.39
C VAL A 78 2.68 -6.35 12.70
N VAL A 79 3.46 -6.63 11.66
CA VAL A 79 4.81 -7.18 11.79
C VAL A 79 5.83 -6.08 11.54
N SER A 80 6.52 -5.68 12.60
CA SER A 80 7.65 -4.75 12.56
C SER A 80 8.86 -5.39 11.86
N SER A 81 9.77 -4.53 11.39
CA SER A 81 11.02 -4.96 10.76
C SER A 81 12.15 -5.27 11.74
N SER A 82 11.92 -5.11 13.05
CA SER A 82 12.95 -5.24 14.11
C SER A 82 13.63 -6.61 14.15
N GLY A 83 14.91 -6.62 14.55
CA GLY A 83 15.64 -7.84 14.89
C GLY A 83 15.09 -8.63 16.07
N GLN A 84 14.16 -8.06 16.86
CA GLN A 84 13.41 -8.81 17.88
C GLN A 84 12.66 -10.03 17.32
N MET A 85 12.37 -10.02 16.01
CA MET A 85 11.73 -11.16 15.36
C MET A 85 12.65 -12.37 15.24
N LEU A 86 13.97 -12.21 15.25
CA LEU A 86 14.90 -13.33 15.08
C LEU A 86 14.79 -14.33 16.23
N GLY A 87 14.49 -15.59 15.89
CA GLY A 87 14.30 -16.67 16.86
C GLY A 87 12.98 -16.58 17.65
N SER A 88 12.06 -15.68 17.28
CA SER A 88 10.75 -15.54 17.93
C SER A 88 9.82 -16.71 17.69
N ARG A 89 9.98 -17.42 16.56
CA ARG A 89 9.10 -18.50 16.10
C ARG A 89 7.62 -18.10 16.02
N SER A 90 7.33 -16.80 15.86
CA SER A 90 5.96 -16.28 15.81
C SER A 90 5.29 -16.48 14.44
N GLY A 91 5.98 -17.05 13.45
CA GLY A 91 5.51 -17.08 12.07
C GLY A 91 4.17 -17.78 11.87
N LYS A 92 3.95 -18.89 12.60
CA LYS A 92 2.66 -19.60 12.57
C LYS A 92 1.52 -18.75 13.12
N GLU A 93 1.72 -18.10 14.26
CA GLU A 93 0.70 -17.24 14.88
C GLU A 93 0.37 -16.02 14.01
N ILE A 94 1.39 -15.43 13.36
CA ILE A 94 1.22 -14.33 12.41
C ILE A 94 0.35 -14.77 11.23
N ASP A 95 0.65 -15.93 10.65
CA ASP A 95 -0.06 -16.45 9.48
C ASP A 95 -1.47 -16.98 9.80
N GLU A 96 -1.84 -17.15 11.08
CA GLU A 96 -3.21 -17.44 11.51
C GLU A 96 -4.12 -16.20 11.47
N LYS A 97 -3.56 -14.97 11.47
CA LYS A 97 -4.38 -13.75 11.41
C LYS A 97 -4.96 -13.54 10.02
N GLU A 98 -6.15 -12.92 9.97
CA GLU A 98 -6.86 -12.67 8.72
C GLU A 98 -6.04 -11.76 7.79
N CYS A 99 -5.52 -10.67 8.35
CA CYS A 99 -4.72 -9.69 7.63
C CYS A 99 -3.32 -9.54 8.24
N VAL A 100 -2.29 -9.61 7.39
CA VAL A 100 -0.89 -9.40 7.81
C VAL A 100 -0.37 -8.11 7.18
N LEU A 101 -0.04 -7.13 8.02
CA LEU A 101 0.49 -5.83 7.64
C LEU A 101 2.01 -5.83 7.84
N ARG A 102 2.76 -5.56 6.76
CA ARG A 102 4.23 -5.47 6.76
C ARG A 102 4.71 -4.10 6.30
N MET A 103 5.99 -3.81 6.53
CA MET A 103 6.56 -2.50 6.25
C MET A 103 7.72 -2.58 5.25
N ASN A 104 7.78 -1.63 4.32
CA ASN A 104 8.91 -1.39 3.43
C ASN A 104 9.43 -2.68 2.76
N GLN A 105 10.76 -2.83 2.65
CA GLN A 105 11.44 -3.98 2.02
C GLN A 105 11.63 -5.20 2.94
N ALA A 106 10.95 -5.28 4.09
CA ALA A 106 11.11 -6.40 5.01
C ALA A 106 10.60 -7.71 4.38
N PRO A 107 11.49 -8.69 4.08
CA PRO A 107 11.13 -9.92 3.40
C PRO A 107 10.54 -10.95 4.37
N THR A 108 9.79 -11.91 3.83
CA THR A 108 9.41 -13.14 4.54
C THR A 108 10.35 -14.29 4.19
N GLN A 109 10.88 -14.30 2.97
CA GLN A 109 11.70 -15.40 2.46
C GLN A 109 12.97 -15.59 3.29
N GLY A 110 13.15 -16.80 3.83
CA GLY A 110 14.26 -17.17 4.71
C GLY A 110 14.07 -16.80 6.18
N TYR A 111 12.90 -16.27 6.55
CA TYR A 111 12.53 -15.87 7.91
C TYR A 111 11.14 -16.39 8.31
N GLU A 112 10.55 -17.31 7.55
CA GLU A 112 9.14 -17.72 7.67
C GLU A 112 8.81 -18.29 9.05
N GLU A 113 9.75 -19.01 9.69
CA GLU A 113 9.57 -19.52 11.07
C GLU A 113 9.30 -18.39 12.06
N ASP A 114 9.98 -17.25 11.89
CA ASP A 114 9.92 -16.12 12.80
C ASP A 114 8.82 -15.12 12.41
N VAL A 115 8.72 -14.78 11.12
CA VAL A 115 7.88 -13.68 10.66
C VAL A 115 6.67 -14.10 9.86
N GLY A 116 6.49 -15.39 9.56
CA GLY A 116 5.42 -15.92 8.72
C GLY A 116 5.68 -15.71 7.23
N GLY A 117 4.89 -16.38 6.38
CA GLY A 117 5.00 -16.32 4.92
C GLY A 117 4.03 -15.33 4.25
N ARG A 118 2.94 -14.94 4.92
CA ARG A 118 1.84 -14.17 4.30
C ARG A 118 2.06 -12.66 4.39
N SER A 119 1.53 -11.91 3.43
CA SER A 119 1.48 -10.44 3.46
C SER A 119 0.20 -9.97 2.75
N THR A 120 -0.75 -9.44 3.51
CA THR A 120 -2.01 -8.90 2.96
C THR A 120 -1.83 -7.46 2.51
N ILE A 121 -1.19 -6.63 3.35
CA ILE A 121 -0.93 -5.23 3.06
C ILE A 121 0.52 -4.93 3.38
N ARG A 122 1.16 -4.12 2.54
CA ARG A 122 2.52 -3.62 2.77
C ARG A 122 2.53 -2.10 2.69
N VAL A 123 2.83 -1.46 3.82
CA VAL A 123 2.97 -0.01 3.91
C VAL A 123 4.41 0.36 3.58
N VAL A 124 4.61 1.23 2.61
CA VAL A 124 5.93 1.49 2.01
C VAL A 124 6.23 2.98 2.03
N SER A 125 7.33 3.37 2.66
CA SER A 125 7.87 4.72 2.48
C SER A 125 8.36 4.91 1.05
N HIS A 126 8.15 6.09 0.48
CA HIS A 126 8.68 6.47 -0.83
C HIS A 126 10.20 6.21 -0.96
N THR A 127 10.97 6.31 0.13
CA THR A 127 12.41 6.02 0.13
C THR A 127 12.73 4.54 -0.08
N SER A 128 11.78 3.64 0.18
CA SER A 128 11.92 2.19 0.00
C SER A 128 11.52 1.70 -1.39
N ILE A 129 10.86 2.53 -2.21
CA ILE A 129 10.46 2.16 -3.58
C ILE A 129 11.65 1.68 -4.44
N PRO A 130 12.82 2.37 -4.45
CA PRO A 130 13.99 1.86 -5.16
C PRO A 130 14.46 0.48 -4.66
N LEU A 131 14.26 0.16 -3.38
CA LEU A 131 14.66 -1.13 -2.80
C LEU A 131 13.70 -2.25 -3.22
N LEU A 132 12.39 -1.97 -3.27
CA LEU A 132 11.41 -2.92 -3.82
C LEU A 132 11.67 -3.21 -5.29
N LEU A 133 12.00 -2.18 -6.09
CA LEU A 133 12.34 -2.33 -7.50
C LEU A 133 13.56 -3.22 -7.73
N ARG A 134 14.59 -3.14 -6.86
CA ARG A 134 15.77 -4.02 -6.92
C ARG A 134 15.41 -5.50 -6.76
N ASN A 135 14.35 -5.81 -6.02
CA ASN A 135 13.83 -7.18 -5.87
C ASN A 135 12.37 -7.29 -6.37
N GLN A 136 12.10 -6.74 -7.54
CA GLN A 136 10.77 -6.74 -8.14
C GLN A 136 10.19 -8.14 -8.38
N SER A 137 11.02 -9.18 -8.54
CA SER A 137 10.51 -10.55 -8.66
C SER A 137 9.77 -10.98 -7.40
N TYR A 138 10.36 -10.74 -6.23
CA TYR A 138 9.74 -11.06 -4.95
C TYR A 138 8.54 -10.14 -4.65
N PHE A 139 8.72 -8.83 -4.73
CA PHE A 139 7.66 -7.88 -4.35
C PHE A 139 6.53 -7.79 -5.38
N PHE A 140 6.80 -7.83 -6.68
CA PHE A 140 5.78 -7.54 -7.68
C PHE A 140 5.27 -8.76 -8.45
N LYS A 141 6.08 -9.83 -8.58
CA LYS A 141 5.62 -11.08 -9.22
C LYS A 141 5.10 -12.10 -8.22
N GLN A 142 5.90 -12.43 -7.21
CA GLN A 142 5.53 -13.44 -6.21
C GLN A 142 4.47 -12.91 -5.24
N SER A 143 4.61 -11.66 -4.81
CA SER A 143 3.66 -11.00 -3.88
C SER A 143 2.60 -10.17 -4.62
N ARG A 144 2.09 -10.67 -5.74
CA ARG A 144 1.16 -9.93 -6.62
C ARG A 144 -0.19 -9.60 -5.97
N ASP A 145 -0.62 -10.43 -5.02
CA ASP A 145 -1.90 -10.29 -4.31
C ASP A 145 -1.78 -9.35 -3.08
N THR A 146 -0.57 -8.88 -2.75
CA THR A 146 -0.35 -7.92 -1.68
C THR A 146 -0.80 -6.52 -2.10
N ILE A 147 -1.54 -5.85 -1.23
CA ILE A 147 -1.88 -4.43 -1.40
C ILE A 147 -0.71 -3.57 -0.94
N TYR A 148 -0.16 -2.76 -1.83
CA TYR A 148 0.91 -1.82 -1.52
C TYR A 148 0.32 -0.45 -1.24
N VAL A 149 0.65 0.12 -0.07
CA VAL A 149 0.21 1.45 0.35
C VAL A 149 1.44 2.34 0.52
N ILE A 150 1.65 3.26 -0.40
CA ILE A 150 2.87 4.08 -0.48
C ILE A 150 2.63 5.47 0.12
N TRP A 151 3.50 5.88 1.04
CA TRP A 151 3.46 7.20 1.66
C TRP A 151 4.76 7.99 1.39
N GLY A 152 4.67 9.32 1.36
CA GLY A 152 5.83 10.17 1.19
C GLY A 152 5.48 11.65 1.05
N PRO A 153 6.48 12.53 0.88
CA PRO A 153 6.26 13.95 0.70
C PRO A 153 5.39 14.25 -0.53
N THR A 154 4.41 15.14 -0.38
CA THR A 154 3.48 15.58 -1.43
C THR A 154 4.18 15.91 -2.75
N ARG A 155 5.32 16.60 -2.72
CA ARG A 155 6.09 16.95 -3.93
C ARG A 155 6.51 15.72 -4.76
N LEU A 156 6.81 14.60 -4.10
CA LEU A 156 7.25 13.37 -4.77
C LEU A 156 6.09 12.44 -5.12
N MET A 157 5.00 12.50 -4.34
CA MET A 157 3.85 11.61 -4.44
C MET A 157 2.67 12.20 -5.23
N SER A 158 2.66 13.50 -5.52
CA SER A 158 1.53 14.20 -6.15
C SER A 158 1.15 13.57 -7.49
N ARG A 159 -0.12 13.18 -7.59
CA ARG A 159 -0.75 12.72 -8.84
C ARG A 159 -0.86 13.85 -9.86
N GLU A 160 -1.40 15.00 -9.44
CA GLU A 160 -1.62 16.17 -10.29
C GLU A 160 -0.32 16.73 -10.89
N LYS A 161 0.72 16.88 -10.06
CA LYS A 161 2.02 17.41 -10.49
C LYS A 161 2.95 16.33 -11.03
N VAL A 162 2.46 15.08 -11.11
CA VAL A 162 3.21 13.90 -11.56
C VAL A 162 4.59 13.81 -10.90
N GLY A 163 4.56 13.76 -9.56
CA GLY A 163 5.74 13.66 -8.72
C GLY A 163 6.64 12.48 -9.11
N LEU A 164 7.94 12.59 -8.83
CA LEU A 164 8.94 11.61 -9.28
C LEU A 164 8.61 10.17 -8.86
N VAL A 165 8.14 9.99 -7.62
CA VAL A 165 7.78 8.67 -7.10
C VAL A 165 6.45 8.22 -7.70
N TYR A 166 5.45 9.11 -7.80
CA TYR A 166 4.18 8.79 -8.46
C TYR A 166 4.37 8.31 -9.91
N ARG A 167 5.22 9.00 -10.68
CA ARG A 167 5.62 8.59 -12.04
C ARG A 167 6.25 7.20 -12.07
N THR A 168 7.06 6.88 -11.06
CA THR A 168 7.66 5.54 -10.93
C THR A 168 6.58 4.49 -10.65
N LEU A 169 5.60 4.79 -9.79
CA LEU A 169 4.47 3.89 -9.52
C LEU A 169 3.61 3.65 -10.77
N LEU A 170 3.40 4.66 -11.61
CA LEU A 170 2.72 4.49 -12.90
C LEU A 170 3.43 3.45 -13.78
N LYS A 171 4.75 3.53 -13.89
CA LYS A 171 5.55 2.55 -14.65
C LYS A 171 5.48 1.15 -14.03
N VAL A 172 5.48 1.05 -12.70
CA VAL A 172 5.31 -0.25 -12.02
C VAL A 172 3.93 -0.83 -12.32
N LYS A 173 2.87 -0.01 -12.28
CA LYS A 173 1.52 -0.45 -12.61
C LYS A 173 1.38 -0.90 -14.07
N GLU A 174 2.06 -0.21 -15.00
CA GLU A 174 2.13 -0.61 -16.41
C GLU A 174 2.83 -1.96 -16.59
N MET A 175 3.96 -2.19 -15.91
CA MET A 175 4.69 -3.46 -15.97
C MET A 175 3.97 -4.61 -15.25
N TYR A 176 3.18 -4.30 -14.22
CA TYR A 176 2.47 -5.27 -13.39
C TYR A 176 1.00 -4.86 -13.21
N PRO A 177 0.15 -5.02 -14.26
CA PRO A 177 -1.23 -4.52 -14.24
C PRO A 177 -2.10 -5.08 -13.11
N SER A 178 -1.81 -6.29 -12.65
CA SER A 178 -2.55 -6.93 -11.55
C SER A 178 -2.21 -6.40 -10.17
N LEU A 179 -1.16 -5.57 -10.01
CA LEU A 179 -0.79 -5.09 -8.68
C LEU A 179 -1.82 -4.13 -8.09
N HIS A 180 -2.10 -4.32 -6.81
CA HIS A 180 -2.91 -3.42 -6.01
C HIS A 180 -2.01 -2.32 -5.42
N LEU A 181 -1.86 -1.20 -6.14
CA LEU A 181 -1.04 -0.06 -5.73
C LEU A 181 -1.90 1.11 -5.27
N TYR A 182 -1.62 1.62 -4.07
CA TYR A 182 -2.31 2.75 -3.46
C TYR A 182 -1.30 3.77 -2.92
N THR A 183 -1.70 5.03 -2.87
CA THR A 183 -0.93 6.10 -2.21
C THR A 183 -1.77 6.78 -1.14
N LEU A 184 -1.13 7.26 -0.07
CA LEU A 184 -1.82 8.14 0.87
C LEU A 184 -2.20 9.46 0.19
N THR A 185 -3.39 9.98 0.51
CA THR A 185 -3.80 11.32 0.11
C THR A 185 -3.03 12.39 0.89
N ASP A 186 -2.97 13.62 0.37
CA ASP A 186 -2.38 14.75 1.09
C ASP A 186 -3.14 15.02 2.41
N GLN A 187 -4.46 14.82 2.42
CA GLN A 187 -5.29 14.94 3.61
C GLN A 187 -4.92 13.87 4.65
N MET A 188 -4.67 12.63 4.24
CA MET A 188 -4.27 11.57 5.17
C MET A 188 -2.86 11.78 5.72
N MET A 189 -1.95 12.36 4.93
CA MET A 189 -0.64 12.78 5.41
C MET A 189 -0.76 13.88 6.48
N VAL A 190 -1.62 14.88 6.27
CA VAL A 190 -1.90 15.93 7.26
C VAL A 190 -2.57 15.34 8.51
N HIS A 191 -3.54 14.45 8.34
CA HIS A 191 -4.21 13.77 9.46
C HIS A 191 -3.21 13.03 10.35
N CYS A 192 -2.27 12.28 9.77
CA CYS A 192 -1.21 11.61 10.52
C CYS A 192 -0.34 12.59 11.33
N ASP A 193 -0.09 13.79 10.80
CA ASP A 193 0.70 14.84 11.47
C ASP A 193 -0.07 15.47 12.63
N GLU A 194 -1.35 15.74 12.42
CA GLU A 194 -2.25 16.30 13.45
C GLU A 194 -2.46 15.31 14.58
N LEU A 195 -2.65 14.02 14.27
CA LEU A 195 -2.74 12.97 15.26
C LEU A 195 -1.47 12.88 16.11
N PHE A 196 -0.29 12.98 15.49
CA PHE A 196 0.98 12.99 16.24
C PHE A 196 1.09 14.23 17.13
N LEU A 197 0.72 15.40 16.62
CA LEU A 197 0.69 16.63 17.41
C LEU A 197 -0.27 16.52 18.60
N LEU A 198 -1.47 15.99 18.40
CA LEU A 198 -2.48 15.79 19.44
C LEU A 198 -1.97 14.84 20.53
N GLU A 199 -1.36 13.73 20.14
CA GLU A 199 -0.89 12.70 21.06
C GLU A 199 0.38 13.09 21.83
N THR A 200 1.20 14.00 21.29
CA THR A 200 2.53 14.29 21.85
C THR A 200 2.70 15.73 22.31
N GLY A 201 1.81 16.64 21.91
CA GLY A 201 2.01 18.08 22.01
C GLY A 201 3.14 18.63 21.14
N LYS A 202 3.77 17.80 20.29
CA LYS A 202 4.93 18.17 19.47
C LYS A 202 4.55 18.29 18.01
N ASN A 203 4.81 19.47 17.44
CA ASN A 203 4.66 19.65 16.01
C ASN A 203 5.92 19.10 15.29
N ARG A 204 5.76 18.02 14.53
CA ARG A 204 6.89 17.38 13.83
C ARG A 204 7.51 18.27 12.75
N MET A 205 6.70 19.07 12.06
CA MET A 205 7.16 19.98 11.01
C MET A 205 8.03 21.09 11.61
N LYS A 206 7.62 21.66 12.75
CA LYS A 206 8.43 22.64 13.49
C LYS A 206 9.72 22.05 14.06
N SER A 207 9.71 20.78 14.47
CA SER A 207 10.88 20.07 15.00
C SER A 207 11.73 19.36 13.94
N GLY A 208 11.39 19.52 12.65
CA GLY A 208 12.10 18.89 11.54
C GLY A 208 12.18 17.36 11.61
N SER A 209 11.19 16.70 12.23
CA SER A 209 11.16 15.24 12.41
C SER A 209 10.15 14.55 11.48
N PHE A 210 10.37 13.26 11.24
CA PHE A 210 9.55 12.44 10.36
C PHE A 210 8.83 11.33 11.14
N LEU A 211 7.59 11.06 10.78
CA LEU A 211 6.87 9.87 11.24
C LEU A 211 7.50 8.62 10.63
N SER A 212 7.54 7.54 11.39
CA SER A 212 8.00 6.25 10.87
C SER A 212 6.95 5.58 10.00
N THR A 213 7.35 4.62 9.14
CA THR A 213 6.38 3.71 8.48
C THR A 213 5.53 2.97 9.52
N GLY A 214 6.06 2.72 10.72
CA GLY A 214 5.32 2.12 11.82
C GLY A 214 4.11 2.95 12.25
N TRP A 215 4.26 4.28 12.32
CA TRP A 215 3.15 5.19 12.58
C TRP A 215 2.03 5.06 11.54
N PHE A 216 2.36 5.18 10.25
CA PHE A 216 1.36 5.05 9.17
C PHE A 216 0.70 3.66 9.16
N THR A 217 1.46 2.62 9.50
CA THR A 217 0.92 1.25 9.56
C THR A 217 -0.03 1.06 10.74
N MET A 218 0.29 1.62 11.92
CA MET A 218 -0.60 1.57 13.09
C MET A 218 -1.88 2.36 12.86
N VAL A 219 -1.81 3.53 12.20
CA VAL A 219 -3.00 4.30 11.83
C VAL A 219 -3.89 3.50 10.87
N LEU A 220 -3.32 2.93 9.80
CA LEU A 220 -4.07 2.07 8.87
C LEU A 220 -4.68 0.85 9.58
N ALA A 221 -3.91 0.19 10.47
CA ALA A 221 -4.41 -0.95 11.22
C ALA A 221 -5.60 -0.58 12.11
N MET A 222 -5.57 0.59 12.76
CA MET A 222 -6.68 1.06 13.61
C MET A 222 -7.96 1.41 12.83
N GLU A 223 -7.85 1.74 11.55
CA GLU A 223 -9.03 1.91 10.67
C GLU A 223 -9.53 0.57 10.13
N LEU A 224 -8.62 -0.34 9.82
CA LEU A 224 -8.92 -1.57 9.09
C LEU A 224 -9.31 -2.75 9.98
N CYS A 225 -8.89 -2.77 11.24
CA CYS A 225 -8.89 -3.98 12.06
C CYS A 225 -9.74 -3.85 13.34
N GLU A 226 -10.52 -4.88 13.66
CA GLU A 226 -11.23 -4.95 14.96
C GLU A 226 -10.25 -5.22 16.11
N GLN A 227 -9.24 -6.08 15.88
CA GLN A 227 -8.18 -6.41 16.83
C GLN A 227 -6.82 -6.43 16.13
N ILE A 228 -5.80 -5.88 16.80
CA ILE A 228 -4.44 -5.74 16.25
C ILE A 228 -3.47 -6.48 17.17
N PHE A 229 -2.70 -7.41 16.61
CA PHE A 229 -1.58 -8.08 17.27
C PHE A 229 -0.28 -7.53 16.69
N VAL A 230 0.57 -6.98 17.55
CA VAL A 230 1.84 -6.34 17.14
C VAL A 230 3.01 -7.26 17.46
N PHE A 231 3.84 -7.53 16.46
CA PHE A 231 5.03 -8.38 16.55
C PHE A 231 6.28 -7.58 16.18
N GLY A 232 7.37 -7.82 16.90
CA GLY A 232 8.68 -7.22 16.69
C GLY A 232 8.79 -5.77 17.14
N MET A 233 7.97 -5.30 18.08
CA MET A 233 8.04 -3.92 18.55
C MET A 233 8.34 -3.88 20.04
N VAL A 234 9.48 -3.30 20.43
CA VAL A 234 9.83 -3.06 21.85
C VAL A 234 9.11 -1.84 22.42
N SER A 235 8.90 -1.80 23.74
CA SER A 235 8.29 -0.67 24.44
C SER A 235 9.20 0.56 24.46
N GLU A 236 8.64 1.72 24.81
CA GLU A 236 9.34 2.99 24.91
C GLU A 236 10.46 3.00 25.97
N ASN A 237 10.37 2.13 26.97
CA ASN A 237 11.35 2.02 28.05
C ASN A 237 12.41 0.95 27.80
N TYR A 238 12.21 0.05 26.82
CA TYR A 238 13.10 -1.08 26.57
C TYR A 238 14.57 -0.67 26.43
N CYS A 239 14.85 0.33 25.59
CA CYS A 239 16.22 0.78 25.33
C CYS A 239 16.86 1.63 26.45
N ARG A 240 16.14 1.86 27.56
CA ARG A 240 16.72 2.52 28.75
C ARG A 240 17.44 1.52 29.65
N ASP A 241 16.99 0.27 29.63
CA ASP A 241 17.57 -0.81 30.41
C ASP A 241 18.78 -1.41 29.69
N ARG A 242 19.95 -1.30 30.31
CA ARG A 242 21.22 -1.79 29.74
C ARG A 242 21.38 -3.30 29.82
N SER A 243 20.49 -4.00 30.55
CA SER A 243 20.50 -5.46 30.63
C SER A 243 19.82 -6.13 29.43
N GLN A 244 19.10 -5.36 28.60
CA GLN A 244 18.38 -5.89 27.46
C GLN A 244 19.34 -6.47 26.40
N PRO A 245 19.00 -7.62 25.79
CA PRO A 245 19.79 -8.18 24.71
C PRO A 245 19.92 -7.21 23.53
N THR A 246 21.12 -7.16 22.95
CA THR A 246 21.40 -6.43 21.72
C THR A 246 20.92 -7.25 20.53
N VAL A 247 20.03 -6.68 19.72
CA VAL A 247 19.52 -7.29 18.48
C VAL A 247 19.80 -6.36 17.31
N PRO A 248 19.90 -6.88 16.07
CA PRO A 248 20.05 -6.01 14.91
C PRO A 248 18.81 -5.12 14.73
N TYR A 249 18.99 -3.96 14.12
CA TYR A 249 17.92 -2.98 13.86
C TYR A 249 16.83 -3.57 12.96
N HIS A 250 17.23 -4.38 11.97
CA HIS A 250 16.32 -5.13 11.14
C HIS A 250 16.65 -6.63 11.17
N TYR A 251 15.63 -7.50 11.17
CA TYR A 251 15.84 -8.95 11.17
C TYR A 251 16.52 -9.47 9.89
N PHE A 252 16.40 -8.73 8.78
CA PHE A 252 16.83 -9.19 7.46
C PHE A 252 18.11 -8.55 6.94
N GLU A 253 18.64 -7.53 7.62
CA GLU A 253 19.86 -6.85 7.21
C GLU A 253 21.07 -7.54 7.84
N LYS A 254 22.07 -7.88 7.03
CA LYS A 254 23.33 -8.48 7.50
C LYS A 254 24.21 -7.52 8.33
N GLY A 255 23.70 -6.34 8.68
CA GLY A 255 24.43 -5.26 9.35
C GLY A 255 24.47 -5.41 10.87
N LYS A 256 25.44 -4.73 11.49
CA LYS A 256 25.63 -4.66 12.96
C LYS A 256 24.94 -3.46 13.61
N LEU A 257 24.01 -2.82 12.90
CA LEU A 257 23.29 -1.67 13.46
C LEU A 257 22.41 -2.21 14.58
N ASP A 258 22.72 -1.84 15.81
CA ASP A 258 21.95 -2.22 16.98
C ASP A 258 20.61 -1.47 17.01
N GLU A 259 19.53 -2.17 17.33
CA GLU A 259 18.17 -1.63 17.39
C GLU A 259 18.11 -0.40 18.32
N CYS A 260 18.59 -0.53 19.55
CA CYS A 260 18.48 0.53 20.54
C CYS A 260 19.34 1.75 20.22
N LYS A 261 20.57 1.55 19.72
CA LYS A 261 21.42 2.64 19.24
C LYS A 261 20.74 3.39 18.10
N MET A 262 20.11 2.69 17.16
CA MET A 262 19.38 3.33 16.05
C MET A 262 18.18 4.13 16.56
N TYR A 263 17.37 3.53 17.44
CA TYR A 263 16.21 4.21 18.02
C TYR A 263 16.61 5.46 18.79
N LEU A 264 17.62 5.38 19.66
CA LEU A 264 18.07 6.52 20.46
C LEU A 264 18.73 7.60 19.60
N ALA A 265 19.49 7.23 18.56
CA ALA A 265 20.10 8.19 17.64
C ALA A 265 19.03 8.99 16.88
N HIS A 266 18.01 8.34 16.33
CA HIS A 266 16.90 9.01 15.65
C HIS A 266 16.04 9.82 16.62
N GLU A 267 15.72 9.27 17.80
CA GLU A 267 14.91 9.96 18.81
C GLU A 267 15.55 11.28 19.24
N ARG A 268 16.88 11.31 19.40
CA ARG A 268 17.65 12.48 19.86
C ARG A 268 18.09 13.41 18.73
N ALA A 269 17.96 13.00 17.47
CA ALA A 269 18.42 13.82 16.35
C ALA A 269 17.66 15.16 16.32
N PRO A 270 18.38 16.29 16.20
CA PRO A 270 17.75 17.62 16.23
C PRO A 270 16.84 17.83 15.01
N HIS A 271 17.21 17.30 13.84
CA HIS A 271 16.45 17.34 12.60
C HIS A 271 16.64 16.02 11.83
N GLY A 272 15.72 15.69 10.92
CA GLY A 272 15.80 14.54 10.02
C GLY A 272 15.60 13.17 10.66
N GLY A 273 15.50 13.11 12.00
CA GLY A 273 15.25 11.88 12.75
C GLY A 273 13.78 11.46 12.78
N HIS A 274 13.58 10.20 13.17
CA HIS A 274 12.27 9.67 13.54
C HIS A 274 12.11 9.73 15.05
N ARG A 275 10.87 9.89 15.51
CA ARG A 275 10.57 9.90 16.95
C ARG A 275 10.11 8.52 17.43
N PHE A 276 10.92 7.49 17.15
CA PHE A 276 10.56 6.09 17.35
C PHE A 276 10.13 5.76 18.79
N ILE A 277 10.79 6.33 19.80
CA ILE A 277 10.45 6.09 21.21
C ILE A 277 9.21 6.88 21.59
N THR A 278 9.09 8.12 21.11
CA THR A 278 7.87 8.91 21.31
C THR A 278 6.65 8.22 20.67
N GLU A 279 6.76 7.70 19.44
CA GLU A 279 5.69 6.96 18.76
C GLU A 279 5.27 5.71 19.55
N LYS A 280 6.24 4.91 20.04
CA LYS A 280 5.96 3.73 20.88
C LYS A 280 5.20 4.11 22.16
N ALA A 281 5.54 5.22 22.79
CA ALA A 281 4.82 5.72 23.96
C ALA A 281 3.37 6.11 23.62
N VAL A 282 3.11 6.59 22.39
CA VAL A 282 1.73 6.79 21.89
C VAL A 282 1.02 5.45 21.72
N PHE A 283 1.66 4.47 21.08
CA PHE A 283 1.05 3.17 20.84
C PHE A 283 0.71 2.43 22.14
N SER A 284 1.54 2.55 23.19
CA SER A 284 1.24 2.06 24.54
C SER A 284 -0.06 2.65 25.08
N ARG A 285 -0.29 3.96 24.90
CA ARG A 285 -1.53 4.61 25.32
C ARG A 285 -2.73 4.23 24.46
N TRP A 286 -2.52 3.95 23.17
CA TRP A 286 -3.59 3.44 22.30
C TRP A 286 -4.03 2.04 22.69
N ALA A 287 -3.10 1.15 23.06
CA ALA A 287 -3.41 -0.21 23.52
C ALA A 287 -4.29 -0.23 24.79
N LYS A 288 -4.12 0.75 25.69
CA LYS A 288 -5.02 0.93 26.85
C LYS A 288 -6.46 1.33 26.51
N LYS A 289 -6.72 1.76 25.28
CA LYS A 289 -8.02 2.30 24.84
C LYS A 289 -8.64 1.54 23.67
N ARG A 290 -7.87 0.68 23.00
CA ARG A 290 -8.23 -0.02 21.77
C ARG A 290 -7.74 -1.45 21.85
N ASN A 291 -8.29 -2.34 21.03
CA ASN A 291 -7.92 -3.75 21.04
C ASN A 291 -6.58 -4.00 20.32
N ILE A 292 -5.48 -3.53 20.92
CA ILE A 292 -4.11 -3.66 20.41
C ILE A 292 -3.32 -4.47 21.43
N VAL A 293 -2.75 -5.59 21.00
CA VAL A 293 -1.97 -6.50 21.84
C VAL A 293 -0.55 -6.57 21.32
N PHE A 294 0.42 -6.11 22.10
CA PHE A 294 1.83 -6.32 21.80
C PHE A 294 2.21 -7.74 22.20
N THR A 295 2.41 -8.60 21.20
CA THR A 295 2.53 -10.05 21.40
C THR A 295 3.98 -10.46 21.59
N HIS A 296 4.89 -9.92 20.75
CA HIS A 296 6.32 -10.23 20.84
C HIS A 296 7.18 -8.99 20.56
N PRO A 297 8.05 -8.57 21.50
CA PRO A 297 7.96 -8.89 22.93
C PRO A 297 6.64 -8.39 23.52
N SER A 298 6.14 -9.06 24.56
CA SER A 298 4.96 -8.61 25.29
C SER A 298 5.25 -7.32 26.06
N TRP A 299 4.32 -6.35 26.03
CA TRP A 299 4.48 -5.11 26.81
C TRP A 299 3.79 -5.27 28.17
N PRO A 300 4.48 -5.07 29.30
CA PRO A 300 3.90 -5.26 30.63
C PRO A 300 2.70 -4.36 30.94
N ASP A 301 2.62 -3.19 30.29
CA ASP A 301 1.61 -2.14 30.52
C ASP A 301 0.72 -1.89 29.29
N GLY A 302 0.77 -2.78 28.30
CA GLY A 302 0.11 -2.66 26.98
C GLY A 302 -1.25 -3.32 26.93
#